data_AF-A0A443SA89-F1
#
_entry.id   AF-A0A443SA89-F1
#
_cell.length_a   1.000
_cell.length_b   1.000
_cell.length_c   1.000
_cell.angle_alpha   90.00
_cell.angle_beta   90.00
_cell.angle_gamma   90.00
#
_symmetry.space_group_name_H-M   'P 1'
#
loop_
_entity.id
_entity.type
_entity.pdbx_description
1 polymer ?
#
loop_
_entity_poly.entity_id
_entity_poly.type
_entity_poly.pdbx_seq_one_letter_code
_entity_poly.pdbx_strand_id
1 'polypeptide(L)'
;MGLPEDQCKRGLKETDNNVERAIDWIFCHQEEFATQMDVDSGVECIAAAAAAAPEFSDGSEKYKLVAFISHMGNSTLCGHYVCHIFKDGKWVIFNDNKVAVSEKPPKHLGYLYLYKRI
;
A
#
# COMPACT_ATOMS: atom_id res chain seq x y z
N MET A 1 10.00 -6.95 -11.80
CA MET A 1 9.61 -7.28 -10.41
C MET A 1 10.79 -7.33 -9.45
N GLY A 2 12.05 -7.39 -9.92
CA GLY A 2 13.22 -7.34 -9.02
C GLY A 2 13.39 -8.62 -8.18
N LEU A 3 12.79 -9.73 -8.61
CA LEU A 3 12.85 -11.02 -7.89
C LEU A 3 14.08 -11.82 -8.36
N PRO A 4 14.89 -12.39 -7.45
CA PRO A 4 16.01 -13.25 -7.80
C PRO A 4 15.54 -14.55 -8.46
N GLU A 5 16.41 -15.15 -9.25
CA GLU A 5 16.10 -16.32 -10.08
C GLU A 5 15.63 -17.52 -9.24
N ASP A 6 16.21 -17.71 -8.05
CA ASP A 6 15.86 -18.82 -7.15
C ASP A 6 14.45 -18.68 -6.56
N GLN A 7 14.02 -17.44 -6.27
CA GLN A 7 12.64 -17.18 -5.83
C GLN A 7 11.64 -17.47 -6.94
N CYS A 8 11.95 -17.08 -8.17
CA CYS A 8 11.11 -17.35 -9.33
C CYS A 8 10.98 -18.86 -9.60
N LYS A 9 12.08 -19.62 -9.53
CA LYS A 9 12.08 -21.07 -9.72
C LYS A 9 11.27 -21.79 -8.65
N ARG A 10 11.41 -21.40 -7.37
CA ARG A 10 10.63 -21.95 -6.26
C ARG A 10 9.14 -21.62 -6.41
N GLY A 11 8.79 -20.36 -6.70
CA GLY A 11 7.40 -19.95 -6.90
C GLY A 11 6.71 -20.70 -8.03
N LEU A 12 7.39 -20.90 -9.17
CA LEU A 12 6.84 -21.67 -10.30
C LEU A 12 6.68 -23.16 -9.98
N LYS A 13 7.58 -23.73 -9.17
CA LYS A 13 7.53 -25.13 -8.77
C LYS A 13 6.34 -25.43 -7.85
N GLU A 14 6.02 -24.53 -6.92
CA GLU A 14 4.91 -24.68 -5.97
C GLU A 14 3.54 -24.34 -6.56
N THR A 15 3.51 -23.79 -7.79
CA THR A 15 2.27 -23.29 -8.40
C THR A 15 1.98 -23.92 -9.76
N ASP A 16 2.53 -25.10 -10.03
CA ASP A 16 2.32 -25.87 -11.27
C ASP A 16 2.67 -25.06 -12.54
N ASN A 17 3.72 -24.24 -12.48
CA ASN A 17 4.13 -23.29 -13.53
C ASN A 17 3.07 -22.22 -13.88
N ASN A 18 2.08 -21.98 -13.01
CA ASN A 18 1.15 -20.88 -13.17
C ASN A 18 1.79 -19.57 -12.70
N VAL A 19 2.06 -18.67 -13.64
CA VAL A 19 2.75 -17.40 -13.39
C VAL A 19 2.01 -16.49 -12.41
N GLU A 20 0.68 -16.37 -12.52
CA GLU A 20 -0.10 -15.48 -11.64
C GLU A 20 -0.05 -15.96 -10.19
N ARG A 21 -0.22 -17.28 -9.99
CA ARG A 21 -0.13 -17.90 -8.68
C ARG A 21 1.29 -17.86 -8.13
N ALA A 22 2.31 -18.03 -8.98
CA ALA A 22 3.71 -17.95 -8.57
C ALA A 22 4.03 -16.57 -7.97
N ILE A 23 3.54 -15.50 -8.58
CA ILE A 23 3.76 -14.13 -8.09
C ILE A 23 3.10 -13.94 -6.73
N ASP A 24 1.82 -14.30 -6.59
CA ASP A 24 1.09 -14.20 -5.33
C ASP A 24 1.76 -15.03 -4.23
N TRP A 25 2.15 -16.27 -4.56
CA TRP A 25 2.83 -17.17 -3.65
C TRP A 25 4.16 -16.60 -3.16
N ILE A 26 4.97 -16.00 -4.06
CA ILE A 26 6.23 -15.36 -3.68
C ILE A 26 6.00 -14.21 -2.69
N PHE A 27 4.98 -13.37 -2.89
CA PHE A 27 4.67 -12.27 -1.97
C PHE A 27 4.11 -12.73 -0.63
N CYS A 28 3.36 -13.84 -0.59
CA CYS A 28 2.88 -14.43 0.66
C CYS A 28 3.98 -15.14 1.47
N HIS A 29 5.05 -15.62 0.83
CA HIS A 29 6.09 -16.44 1.47
C HIS A 29 7.47 -15.77 1.47
N GLN A 30 7.54 -14.44 1.39
CA GLN A 30 8.82 -13.70 1.37
C GLN A 30 9.70 -14.00 2.59
N GLU A 31 9.11 -14.29 3.74
CA GLU A 31 9.81 -14.61 4.98
C GLU A 31 10.61 -15.93 4.91
N GLU A 32 10.12 -16.93 4.17
CA GLU A 32 10.80 -18.23 3.99
C GLU A 32 12.03 -18.15 3.08
N PHE A 33 12.08 -17.13 2.22
CA PHE A 33 13.23 -16.87 1.37
C PHE A 33 14.34 -16.11 2.10
N ALA A 34 13.98 -15.31 3.11
CA ALA A 34 14.95 -14.59 3.95
C ALA A 34 15.77 -15.55 4.84
N THR A 35 15.17 -16.64 5.31
CA THR A 35 15.82 -17.62 6.19
C THR A 35 16.75 -18.60 5.46
N GLN A 36 16.55 -18.83 4.16
CA GLN A 36 17.39 -19.76 3.37
C GLN A 36 18.65 -19.12 2.76
N MET A 37 18.73 -17.79 2.69
CA MET A 37 19.89 -17.09 2.09
C MET A 37 21.02 -16.78 3.09
N ASP A 38 20.85 -17.04 4.39
CA ASP A 38 21.85 -16.75 5.43
C ASP A 38 22.90 -17.88 5.61
N VAL A 39 22.97 -18.83 4.66
CA VAL A 39 23.89 -19.99 4.77
C VAL A 39 24.91 -20.11 3.64
N ASP A 40 24.87 -19.27 2.61
CA ASP A 40 25.91 -19.32 1.59
C ASP A 40 26.10 -17.99 0.82
N SER A 41 27.37 -17.59 0.73
CA SER A 41 27.95 -16.62 -0.22
C SER A 41 27.84 -15.12 0.10
N GLY A 42 28.98 -14.60 0.57
CA GLY A 42 29.28 -13.17 0.57
C GLY A 42 29.39 -12.61 -0.85
N VAL A 43 28.45 -11.75 -1.21
CA VAL A 43 28.58 -10.76 -2.29
C VAL A 43 27.94 -9.46 -1.80
N GLU A 44 28.79 -8.51 -1.43
CA GLU A 44 28.39 -7.11 -1.28
C GLU A 44 27.99 -6.57 -2.65
N CYS A 45 26.69 -6.31 -2.84
CA CYS A 45 26.11 -5.17 -3.55
C CYS A 45 24.61 -5.43 -3.77
N ILE A 46 23.75 -4.47 -3.38
CA ILE A 46 22.28 -4.40 -3.56
C ILE A 46 21.43 -5.16 -2.50
N ALA A 47 21.99 -5.54 -1.35
CA ALA A 47 21.24 -6.22 -0.27
C ALA A 47 20.51 -5.25 0.70
N ALA A 48 19.80 -4.24 0.20
CA ALA A 48 19.00 -3.33 1.03
C ALA A 48 17.49 -3.65 1.04
N ALA A 49 17.06 -4.78 0.46
CA ALA A 49 15.65 -5.15 0.37
C ALA A 49 15.33 -6.57 0.87
N ALA A 50 16.31 -7.27 1.45
CA ALA A 50 16.23 -8.71 1.69
C ALA A 50 16.61 -9.07 3.13
N ALA A 51 15.95 -8.46 4.12
CA ALA A 51 15.88 -8.95 5.50
C ALA A 51 15.10 -7.95 6.34
N ALA A 52 13.78 -8.05 6.37
CA ALA A 52 13.05 -7.46 7.48
C ALA A 52 11.68 -8.13 7.60
N ALA A 53 11.36 -8.59 8.81
CA ALA A 53 9.97 -8.58 9.27
C ALA A 53 9.36 -7.24 8.85
N PRO A 54 8.09 -7.18 8.42
CA PRO A 54 7.51 -5.96 7.85
C PRO A 54 7.96 -4.74 8.65
N GLU A 55 8.76 -3.86 8.03
CA GLU A 55 9.34 -2.71 8.73
C GLU A 55 8.21 -1.76 9.05
N PHE A 56 7.68 -1.88 10.26
CA PHE A 56 6.67 -0.96 10.74
C PHE A 56 7.37 0.30 11.25
N SER A 57 7.05 1.43 10.64
CA SER A 57 7.46 2.72 11.19
C SER A 57 6.64 3.00 12.46
N ASP A 58 7.14 2.64 13.63
CA ASP A 58 6.52 3.00 14.90
C ASP A 58 6.78 4.50 15.23
N GLY A 59 6.01 5.09 16.13
CA GLY A 59 6.13 6.50 16.51
C GLY A 59 4.96 7.02 17.33
N SER A 60 4.80 8.35 17.36
CA SER A 60 3.74 9.02 18.12
C SER A 60 2.34 8.51 17.77
N GLU A 61 1.47 8.40 18.77
CA GLU A 61 0.07 8.02 18.65
C GLU A 61 -0.82 9.16 18.11
N LYS A 62 -0.22 10.33 17.83
CA LYS A 62 -0.93 11.53 17.42
C LYS A 62 -0.95 11.65 15.91
N TYR A 63 -2.18 11.71 15.38
CA TYR A 63 -2.41 11.83 13.95
C TYR A 63 -3.27 13.04 13.63
N LYS A 64 -3.04 13.61 12.44
CA LYS A 64 -3.88 14.65 11.85
C LYS A 64 -4.53 14.11 10.59
N LEU A 65 -5.83 14.35 10.44
CA LEU A 65 -6.54 14.00 9.21
C LEU A 65 -5.99 14.84 8.05
N VAL A 66 -5.49 14.18 7.01
CA VAL A 66 -4.92 14.83 5.81
C VAL A 66 -5.77 14.64 4.58
N ALA A 67 -6.52 13.54 4.48
CA ALA A 67 -7.45 13.32 3.39
C ALA A 67 -8.57 12.37 3.78
N PHE A 68 -9.68 12.40 3.06
CA PHE A 68 -10.70 11.39 3.13
C PHE A 68 -11.39 11.21 1.77
N ILE A 69 -11.82 10.00 1.50
CA ILE A 69 -12.53 9.60 0.28
C ILE A 69 -13.98 9.34 0.67
N SER A 70 -14.93 9.91 -0.05
CA SER A 70 -16.37 9.76 0.22
C SER A 70 -17.02 9.02 -0.94
N HIS A 71 -17.81 7.99 -0.62
CA HIS A 71 -18.73 7.36 -1.56
C HIS A 71 -20.09 8.05 -1.44
N MET A 72 -20.49 8.78 -2.48
CA MET A 72 -21.78 9.45 -2.55
C MET A 72 -22.80 8.53 -3.22
N GLY A 73 -23.61 7.86 -2.42
CA GLY A 73 -24.67 6.98 -2.90
C GLY A 73 -25.19 6.07 -1.79
N ASN A 74 -26.44 5.65 -1.91
CA ASN A 74 -27.09 4.72 -0.97
C ASN A 74 -26.95 3.25 -1.40
N SER A 75 -26.36 2.99 -2.58
CA SER A 75 -26.15 1.65 -3.13
C SER A 75 -24.69 1.24 -3.01
N THR A 76 -24.42 -0.04 -2.84
CA THR A 76 -23.06 -0.60 -2.91
C THR A 76 -22.61 -0.84 -4.36
N LEU A 77 -23.55 -0.93 -5.29
CA LEU A 77 -23.28 -1.20 -6.71
C LEU A 77 -23.05 0.08 -7.53
N CYS A 78 -23.53 1.22 -7.04
CA CYS A 78 -23.41 2.49 -7.72
C CYS A 78 -23.34 3.68 -6.76
N GLY A 79 -22.58 4.68 -7.18
CA GLY A 79 -22.43 5.95 -6.50
C GLY A 79 -21.29 6.72 -7.13
N HIS A 80 -20.86 7.79 -6.46
CA HIS A 80 -19.82 8.68 -6.96
C HIS A 80 -18.72 8.88 -5.93
N TYR A 81 -17.46 8.67 -6.33
CA TYR A 81 -16.33 8.86 -5.43
C TYR A 81 -15.75 10.27 -5.59
N VAL A 82 -15.60 10.95 -4.46
CA VAL A 82 -14.88 12.22 -4.37
C VAL A 82 -13.86 12.13 -3.26
N CYS A 83 -12.75 12.87 -3.38
CA CYS A 83 -11.78 12.97 -2.29
C CYS A 83 -11.61 14.41 -1.83
N HIS A 84 -11.39 14.57 -0.53
CA HIS A 84 -11.04 15.84 0.07
C HIS A 84 -9.64 15.70 0.64
N ILE A 85 -8.75 16.63 0.28
CA ILE A 85 -7.37 16.64 0.71
C ILE A 85 -7.08 17.97 1.39
N PHE A 86 -6.42 17.93 2.55
CA PHE A 86 -5.92 19.09 3.25
C PHE A 86 -4.56 19.48 2.68
N LYS A 87 -4.52 20.58 1.92
CA LYS A 87 -3.32 21.09 1.25
C LYS A 87 -3.18 22.59 1.51
N ASP A 88 -1.96 23.03 1.82
CA ASP A 88 -1.62 24.44 2.02
C ASP A 88 -2.55 25.17 3.03
N GLY A 89 -2.92 24.47 4.11
CA GLY A 89 -3.79 24.99 5.16
C GLY A 89 -5.29 24.99 4.82
N LYS A 90 -5.69 24.49 3.66
CA LYS A 90 -7.07 24.49 3.17
C LYS A 90 -7.54 23.10 2.79
N TRP A 91 -8.84 22.87 2.87
CA TRP A 91 -9.46 21.66 2.32
C TRP A 91 -9.80 21.87 0.86
N VAL A 92 -9.45 20.91 0.02
CA VAL A 92 -9.71 20.94 -1.42
C VAL A 92 -10.48 19.67 -1.78
N ILE A 93 -11.61 19.82 -2.45
CA ILE A 93 -12.35 18.71 -3.04
C ILE A 93 -11.83 18.46 -4.45
N PHE A 94 -11.55 17.19 -4.73
CA PHE A 94 -11.26 16.67 -6.06
C PHE A 94 -12.43 15.78 -6.48
N ASN A 95 -13.12 16.24 -7.51
CA ASN A 95 -14.25 15.57 -8.12
C ASN A 95 -13.96 15.48 -9.63
N ASP A 96 -13.28 14.41 -10.02
CA ASP A 96 -12.78 14.20 -11.38
C ASP A 96 -11.99 15.42 -11.91
N ASN A 97 -12.51 16.08 -12.95
CA ASN A 97 -11.94 17.28 -13.56
C ASN A 97 -12.22 18.56 -12.76
N LYS A 98 -13.08 18.52 -11.74
CA LYS A 98 -13.45 19.66 -10.91
C LYS A 98 -12.64 19.65 -9.61
N VAL A 99 -11.82 20.67 -9.45
CA VAL A 99 -11.04 20.90 -8.23
C VAL A 99 -11.46 22.23 -7.63
N ALA A 100 -11.87 22.21 -6.36
CA ALA A 100 -12.36 23.41 -5.69
C ALA A 100 -11.95 23.44 -4.21
N VAL A 101 -11.85 24.64 -3.65
CA VAL A 101 -11.66 24.81 -2.21
C VAL A 101 -12.98 24.47 -1.51
N SER A 102 -12.91 23.59 -0.52
CA SER A 102 -14.05 23.17 0.29
C SER A 102 -13.94 23.82 1.68
N GLU A 103 -14.71 24.86 1.94
CA GLU A 103 -14.70 25.54 3.24
C GLU A 103 -15.27 24.66 4.36
N LYS A 104 -16.32 23.89 4.06
CA LYS A 104 -17.00 23.00 5.01
C LYS A 104 -16.99 21.54 4.52
N PRO A 105 -15.83 20.85 4.60
CA PRO A 105 -15.71 19.48 4.14
C PRO A 105 -16.59 18.53 4.97
N PRO A 106 -17.36 17.61 4.35
CA PRO A 106 -18.24 16.68 5.04
C PRO A 106 -17.48 15.49 5.65
N LYS A 107 -16.62 15.77 6.65
CA LYS A 107 -15.73 14.79 7.27
C LYS A 107 -16.43 13.61 7.97
N HIS A 108 -17.75 13.65 8.16
CA HIS A 108 -18.52 12.58 8.80
C HIS A 108 -19.12 11.60 7.78
N LEU A 109 -19.07 11.92 6.49
CA LEU A 109 -19.59 11.09 5.38
C LEU A 109 -18.47 10.45 4.56
N GLY A 110 -17.23 10.50 5.05
CA GLY A 110 -16.11 9.80 4.42
C GLY A 110 -16.24 8.29 4.61
N TYR A 111 -15.81 7.56 3.58
CA TYR A 111 -15.72 6.11 3.54
C TYR A 111 -14.32 5.63 3.96
N LEU A 112 -13.26 6.22 3.39
CA LEU A 112 -11.87 5.94 3.74
C LEU A 112 -11.19 7.21 4.25
N TYR A 113 -10.46 7.13 5.37
CA TYR A 113 -9.77 8.27 5.97
C TYR A 113 -8.26 8.04 5.97
N LEU A 114 -7.53 9.09 5.59
CA LEU A 114 -6.08 9.10 5.60
C LEU A 114 -5.61 10.07 6.68
N TYR A 115 -4.88 9.50 7.64
CA TYR A 115 -4.30 10.20 8.76
C TYR A 115 -2.78 10.22 8.61
N LYS A 116 -2.18 11.39 8.78
CA LYS A 116 -0.73 11.55 8.81
C LYS A 116 -0.29 11.71 10.26
N ARG A 117 0.69 10.92 10.68
CA ARG A 117 1.36 11.07 11.98
C ARG A 117 2.00 12.45 12.08
N ILE A 118 1.86 13.09 13.25
CA ILE A 118 2.42 14.42 13.55
C ILE A 118 3.89 14.30 13.94
#